data_AF-A0A7S0CIV1-F1
#
_entry.id   AF-A0A7S0CIV1-F1
#
_cell.length_a   1.000
_cell.length_b   1.000
_cell.length_c   1.000
_cell.angle_alpha   90.00
_cell.angle_beta   90.00
_cell.angle_gamma   90.00
#
_symmetry.space_group_name_H-M   'P 1'
#
loop_
_entity.id
_entity.type
_entity.pdbx_description
1 polymer ?
#
loop_
_entity_poly.entity_id
_entity_poly.type
_entity_poly.pdbx_seq_one_letter_code
_entity_poly.pdbx_strand_id
1 'polypeptide(L)'
;APFLLVINIVLPWGNAQAYMIREHRTSSGSDSEVLLQNTPSERLWNAFLLGNDDYRNERLKMIPRVTAGPWSIKKMVGSTPIMIGQKTPVSYFGSKEENYLEICVDVTGSSKFSQSICSAVTSKASAVTLDVGFVIEGKNDQVELPERLLCLFRLHHISMERVPTILQWRQKLEQR
;
A
#
# COMPACT_ATOMS: atom_id res chain seq x y z
N ALA A 1 8.80 -20.81 -1.54
CA ALA A 1 9.43 -19.48 -1.46
C ALA A 1 8.56 -18.59 -0.58
N PRO A 2 9.07 -17.52 0.06
CA PRO A 2 8.20 -16.54 0.70
C PRO A 2 7.37 -15.82 -0.36
N PHE A 3 6.20 -15.33 0.02
CA PHE A 3 5.32 -14.54 -0.82
C PHE A 3 5.74 -13.06 -0.81
N LEU A 4 5.87 -12.44 -1.98
CA LEU A 4 6.23 -11.02 -2.13
C LEU A 4 5.00 -10.18 -2.46
N LEU A 5 4.60 -9.30 -1.54
CA LEU A 5 3.59 -8.26 -1.82
C LEU A 5 4.31 -6.96 -2.18
N VAL A 6 4.01 -6.41 -3.35
CA VAL A 6 4.51 -5.10 -3.79
C VAL A 6 3.33 -4.13 -3.85
N ILE A 7 3.50 -2.95 -3.26
CA ILE A 7 2.58 -1.83 -3.42
C ILE A 7 3.34 -0.73 -4.15
N ASN A 8 2.92 -0.45 -5.37
CA ASN A 8 3.53 0.53 -6.24
C ASN A 8 2.55 1.69 -6.41
N ILE A 9 2.88 2.86 -5.85
CA ILE A 9 2.04 4.06 -5.93
C ILE A 9 2.63 4.97 -7.00
N VAL A 10 1.92 5.11 -8.12
CA VAL A 10 2.30 6.00 -9.21
C VAL A 10 1.80 7.40 -8.92
N LEU A 11 2.73 8.35 -8.86
CA LEU A 11 2.49 9.77 -8.60
C LEU A 11 2.90 10.57 -9.85
N PRO A 12 2.40 11.80 -10.04
CA PRO A 12 2.73 12.61 -11.22
C PRO A 12 4.23 12.90 -11.41
N TRP A 13 5.04 12.76 -10.36
CA TRP A 13 6.47 13.07 -10.33
C TRP A 13 7.35 11.84 -10.06
N GLY A 14 6.79 10.63 -10.04
CA GLY A 14 7.56 9.41 -9.80
C GLY A 14 6.72 8.30 -9.15
N ASN A 15 7.39 7.29 -8.62
CA ASN A 15 6.76 6.14 -7.98
C ASN A 15 7.24 5.99 -6.53
N ALA A 16 6.33 5.63 -5.64
CA ALA A 16 6.65 5.19 -4.28
C ALA A 16 6.35 3.69 -4.18
N GLN A 17 7.39 2.89 -3.91
CA GLN A 17 7.28 1.44 -3.87
C GLN A 17 7.54 0.94 -2.45
N ALA A 18 6.63 0.10 -1.96
CA ALA A 18 6.82 -0.67 -0.74
C ALA A 18 6.76 -2.15 -1.08
N TYR A 19 7.73 -2.92 -0.58
CA TYR A 19 7.75 -4.37 -0.71
C TYR A 19 7.63 -5.00 0.67
N MET A 20 6.86 -6.08 0.74
CA MET A 20 6.69 -6.89 1.92
C MET A 20 6.94 -8.34 1.56
N ILE A 21 7.83 -8.97 2.31
CA ILE A 21 8.07 -10.39 2.21
C ILE A 21 7.29 -11.04 3.34
N ARG A 22 6.45 -12.01 2.96
CA ARG A 22 5.67 -12.80 3.88
C ARG A 22 6.10 -14.25 3.76
N GLU A 23 6.64 -14.81 4.83
CA GLU A 23 7.03 -16.21 4.81
C GLU A 23 5.80 -17.12 4.64
N HIS A 24 5.94 -18.11 3.76
CA HIS A 24 5.01 -19.22 3.73
C HIS A 24 5.15 -19.96 5.06
N ARG A 25 4.06 -20.06 5.82
CA ARG A 25 4.02 -20.95 6.99
C ARG A 25 4.16 -22.38 6.48
N THR A 26 5.36 -22.94 6.59
CA THR A 26 5.65 -24.32 6.19
C THR A 26 4.80 -25.27 7.04
N SER A 27 4.26 -26.30 6.42
CA SER A 27 3.46 -27.34 7.08
C SER A 27 4.37 -28.28 7.89
N SER A 28 4.94 -27.79 8.98
CA SER A 28 5.65 -28.60 9.98
C SER A 28 4.74 -28.93 11.17
N GLY A 29 3.63 -29.62 10.87
CA GLY A 29 3.00 -30.61 11.75
C GLY A 29 2.56 -30.24 13.17
N SER A 30 2.53 -28.96 13.59
CA SER A 30 2.04 -28.59 14.93
C SER A 30 0.58 -28.11 14.88
N ASP A 31 -0.25 -28.53 15.85
CA ASP A 31 -1.66 -28.12 15.97
C ASP A 31 -1.85 -26.60 16.03
N SER A 32 -0.84 -25.88 16.54
CA SER A 32 -0.81 -24.42 16.58
C SER A 32 -0.70 -23.79 15.18
N GLU A 33 -0.10 -24.48 14.22
CA GLU A 33 0.15 -23.97 12.87
C GLU A 33 -1.09 -24.10 11.98
N VAL A 34 -1.88 -25.17 12.15
CA VAL A 34 -3.19 -25.36 11.52
C VAL A 34 -4.18 -24.30 12.00
N LEU A 35 -4.18 -24.00 13.31
CA LEU A 35 -5.02 -22.94 13.89
C LEU A 35 -4.64 -21.55 13.36
N LEU A 36 -3.34 -21.28 13.16
CA LEU A 36 -2.86 -20.02 12.59
C LEU A 36 -3.23 -19.87 11.11
N GLN A 37 -3.24 -20.95 10.33
CA GLN A 37 -3.69 -20.93 8.92
C GLN A 37 -5.21 -20.69 8.78
N ASN A 38 -5.98 -20.98 9.83
CA ASN A 38 -7.43 -20.82 9.84
C ASN A 38 -7.91 -19.57 10.62
N THR A 39 -7.06 -18.55 10.77
CA THR A 39 -7.53 -17.28 11.31
C THR A 39 -8.37 -16.50 10.28
N PRO A 40 -9.30 -15.64 10.72
CA PRO A 40 -10.07 -14.76 9.83
C PRO A 40 -9.21 -14.01 8.82
N SER A 41 -8.10 -13.42 9.28
CA SER A 41 -7.16 -12.69 8.41
C SER A 41 -6.43 -13.57 7.39
N GLU A 42 -6.14 -14.84 7.71
CA GLU A 42 -5.53 -15.75 6.72
C GLU A 42 -6.51 -16.15 5.63
N ARG A 43 -7.76 -16.43 6.01
CA ARG A 43 -8.81 -16.73 5.03
C ARG A 43 -9.04 -15.53 4.12
N LEU A 44 -9.13 -14.33 4.70
CA LEU A 44 -9.32 -13.09 3.96
C LEU A 44 -8.14 -12.79 3.02
N TRP A 45 -6.90 -13.00 3.48
CA TRP A 45 -5.72 -12.91 2.63
C TRP A 45 -5.77 -13.88 1.44
N ASN A 46 -6.08 -15.15 1.69
CA ASN A 46 -6.18 -16.15 0.63
C ASN A 46 -7.30 -15.81 -0.37
N ALA A 47 -8.45 -15.36 0.13
CA ALA A 47 -9.56 -14.91 -0.71
C ALA A 47 -9.18 -13.69 -1.56
N PHE A 48 -8.40 -12.75 -1.02
CA PHE A 48 -7.90 -11.59 -1.77
C PHE A 48 -6.92 -11.97 -2.88
N LEU A 49 -6.00 -12.91 -2.62
CA LEU A 49 -5.08 -13.40 -3.65
C LEU A 49 -5.81 -14.10 -4.79
N LEU A 50 -6.79 -14.95 -4.47
CA LEU A 50 -7.58 -15.72 -5.43
C LEU A 50 -8.72 -14.93 -6.09
N GLY A 51 -9.10 -13.80 -5.49
CA GLY A 51 -10.18 -12.95 -5.97
C GLY A 51 -9.82 -12.22 -7.26
N ASN A 52 -10.83 -11.76 -7.98
CA ASN A 52 -10.66 -10.89 -9.15
C ASN A 52 -10.44 -9.43 -8.73
N ASP A 53 -10.18 -8.57 -9.70
CA ASP A 53 -9.87 -7.16 -9.46
C ASP A 53 -11.03 -6.40 -8.80
N ASP A 54 -12.28 -6.72 -9.13
CA ASP A 54 -13.45 -6.13 -8.47
C ASP A 54 -13.48 -6.47 -6.97
N TYR A 55 -13.28 -7.75 -6.63
CA TYR A 55 -13.20 -8.21 -5.25
C TYR A 55 -12.07 -7.50 -4.49
N ARG A 56 -10.90 -7.35 -5.11
CA ARG A 56 -9.73 -6.68 -4.54
C ARG A 56 -9.99 -5.19 -4.35
N ASN A 57 -10.56 -4.52 -5.34
CA ASN A 57 -10.87 -3.08 -5.32
C ASN A 57 -11.89 -2.72 -4.24
N GLU A 58 -12.83 -3.61 -3.98
CA GLU A 58 -13.81 -3.48 -2.91
C GLU A 58 -13.27 -3.70 -1.50
N ARG A 59 -12.03 -4.18 -1.34
CA ARG A 59 -11.46 -4.58 -0.05
C ARG A 59 -10.12 -3.94 0.27
N LEU A 60 -9.36 -3.47 -0.71
CA LEU A 60 -8.08 -2.82 -0.45
C LEU A 60 -8.30 -1.45 0.19
N LYS A 61 -8.00 -1.37 1.49
CA LYS A 61 -8.18 -0.19 2.33
C LYS A 61 -6.82 0.38 2.72
N MET A 62 -6.64 1.68 2.49
CA MET A 62 -5.47 2.44 2.97
C MET A 62 -5.87 3.33 4.12
N ILE A 63 -4.99 3.38 5.13
CA ILE A 63 -5.16 4.18 6.34
C ILE A 63 -3.97 5.14 6.42
N PRO A 64 -4.12 6.38 5.94
CA PRO A 64 -3.10 7.40 6.10
C PRO A 64 -3.19 8.04 7.48
N ARG A 65 -2.05 8.44 8.06
CA ARG A 65 -2.01 9.24 9.29
C ARG A 65 -0.81 10.17 9.30
N VAL A 66 -1.06 11.47 9.33
CA VAL A 66 0.00 12.47 9.53
C VAL A 66 0.36 12.54 11.02
N THR A 67 1.53 12.01 11.38
CA THR A 67 2.00 11.98 12.77
C THR A 67 2.70 13.27 13.17
N ALA A 68 3.48 13.87 12.26
CA ALA A 68 4.13 15.16 12.44
C ALA A 68 3.90 16.07 11.22
N GLY A 69 3.76 17.37 11.45
CA GLY A 69 3.60 18.37 10.40
C GLY A 69 2.54 19.44 10.70
N PRO A 70 2.38 20.43 9.81
CA PRO A 70 1.47 21.55 10.02
C PRO A 70 0.01 21.10 10.22
N TRP A 71 -0.71 21.77 11.10
CA TRP A 71 -2.10 21.44 11.43
C TRP A 71 -3.02 21.41 10.19
N SER A 72 -2.80 22.32 9.22
CA SER A 72 -3.58 22.36 7.98
C SER A 72 -3.41 21.09 7.13
N ILE A 73 -2.21 20.51 7.10
CA ILE A 73 -1.95 19.24 6.38
C ILE A 73 -2.56 18.07 7.14
N LYS A 74 -2.44 18.04 8.47
CA LYS A 74 -3.10 17.03 9.32
C LYS A 74 -4.61 16.98 9.09
N LYS A 75 -5.26 18.15 9.01
CA LYS A 75 -6.69 18.27 8.75
C LYS A 75 -7.08 17.84 7.33
N MET A 76 -6.25 18.15 6.33
CA MET A 76 -6.50 17.83 4.92
C MET A 76 -6.38 16.33 4.64
N VAL A 77 -5.33 15.69 5.16
CA VAL A 77 -5.11 14.25 4.98
C VAL A 77 -6.06 13.44 5.87
N GLY A 78 -6.34 13.94 7.08
CA GLY A 78 -7.16 13.25 8.06
C GLY A 78 -6.54 11.94 8.53
N SER A 79 -7.39 11.06 9.06
CA SER A 79 -7.05 9.67 9.41
C SER A 79 -8.14 8.69 8.95
N THR A 80 -8.94 9.11 7.98
CA THR A 80 -10.08 8.34 7.49
C THR A 80 -9.57 7.24 6.58
N PRO A 81 -9.90 5.97 6.84
CA PRO A 81 -9.60 4.88 5.91
C PRO A 81 -10.23 5.11 4.53
N ILE A 82 -9.55 4.67 3.48
CA ILE A 82 -9.95 4.91 2.09
C ILE A 82 -9.91 3.60 1.31
N MET A 83 -11.01 3.25 0.66
CA MET A 83 -11.07 2.14 -0.31
C MET A 83 -10.40 2.57 -1.61
N ILE A 84 -9.11 2.26 -1.76
CA ILE A 84 -8.29 2.80 -2.87
C ILE A 84 -8.87 2.40 -4.22
N GLY A 85 -9.22 1.11 -4.38
CA GLY A 85 -9.75 0.59 -5.65
C GLY A 85 -11.08 1.20 -6.08
N GLN A 86 -11.75 1.94 -5.19
CA GLN A 86 -12.97 2.69 -5.48
C GLN A 86 -12.72 4.20 -5.74
N LYS A 87 -11.50 4.69 -5.52
CA LYS A 87 -11.15 6.12 -5.63
C LYS A 87 -10.23 6.43 -6.80
N THR A 88 -9.41 5.47 -7.22
CA THR A 88 -8.43 5.66 -8.28
C THR A 88 -8.18 4.33 -8.99
N PRO A 89 -7.68 4.33 -10.25
CA PRO A 89 -7.36 3.10 -10.95
C PRO A 89 -6.32 2.28 -10.19
N VAL A 90 -6.55 0.96 -10.12
CA VAL A 90 -5.61 0.00 -9.54
C VAL A 90 -5.44 -1.14 -10.52
N SER A 91 -4.20 -1.55 -10.74
CA SER A 91 -3.84 -2.74 -11.54
C SER A 91 -3.13 -3.75 -10.66
N TYR A 92 -3.38 -5.03 -10.92
CA TYR A 92 -2.83 -6.14 -10.15
C TYR A 92 -1.98 -7.02 -11.07
N PHE A 93 -0.76 -7.35 -10.65
CA PHE A 93 0.16 -8.18 -11.42
C PHE A 93 0.69 -9.32 -10.56
N GLY A 94 0.89 -10.49 -11.15
CA GLY A 94 1.31 -11.70 -10.43
C GLY A 94 0.13 -12.49 -9.85
N SER A 95 0.46 -13.54 -9.12
CA SER A 95 -0.49 -14.52 -8.60
C SER A 95 0.03 -15.23 -7.34
N LYS A 96 -0.87 -15.98 -6.69
CA LYS A 96 -0.50 -16.82 -5.55
C LYS A 96 0.55 -17.87 -5.94
N GLU A 97 0.39 -18.45 -7.12
CA GLU A 97 1.22 -19.52 -7.67
C GLU A 97 2.63 -19.02 -8.01
N GLU A 98 2.74 -17.79 -8.51
CA GLU A 98 4.02 -17.11 -8.77
C GLU A 98 4.70 -16.59 -7.50
N ASN A 99 4.06 -16.73 -6.33
CA ASN A 99 4.51 -16.23 -5.03
C ASN A 99 4.71 -14.71 -4.98
N TYR A 100 3.99 -13.93 -5.79
CA TYR A 100 4.00 -12.49 -5.66
C TYR A 100 2.69 -11.85 -6.13
N LEU A 101 2.37 -10.69 -5.55
CA LEU A 101 1.31 -9.82 -6.06
C LEU A 101 1.82 -8.38 -6.01
N GLU A 102 1.84 -7.70 -7.15
CA GLU A 102 2.04 -6.27 -7.24
C GLU A 102 0.68 -5.57 -7.38
N ILE A 103 0.45 -4.60 -6.50
CA ILE A 103 -0.70 -3.72 -6.50
C ILE A 103 -0.21 -2.34 -6.95
N CYS A 104 -0.53 -1.96 -8.18
CA CYS A 104 -0.19 -0.69 -8.78
C CYS A 104 -1.34 0.30 -8.61
N VAL A 105 -1.17 1.30 -7.76
CA VAL A 105 -2.15 2.35 -7.47
C VAL A 105 -1.79 3.60 -8.26
N ASP A 106 -2.61 3.97 -9.23
CA ASP A 106 -2.37 5.14 -10.06
C ASP A 106 -3.04 6.39 -9.47
N VAL A 107 -2.23 7.30 -8.92
CA VAL A 107 -2.68 8.57 -8.33
C VAL A 107 -2.43 9.75 -9.28
N THR A 108 -2.10 9.50 -10.55
CA THR A 108 -1.83 10.56 -11.53
C THR A 108 -3.10 11.22 -12.08
N GLY A 109 -4.25 10.56 -11.90
CA GLY A 109 -5.54 11.02 -12.40
C GLY A 109 -6.06 12.31 -11.74
N SER A 110 -7.15 12.84 -12.28
CA SER A 110 -7.78 14.09 -11.83
C SER A 110 -8.80 13.91 -10.70
N SER A 111 -8.87 12.74 -10.06
CA SER A 111 -9.84 12.50 -8.98
C SER A 111 -9.59 13.43 -7.79
N LYS A 112 -10.64 13.75 -7.01
CA LYS A 112 -10.48 14.57 -5.78
C LYS A 112 -9.48 13.94 -4.80
N PHE A 113 -9.47 12.61 -4.73
CA PHE A 113 -8.52 11.86 -3.91
C PHE A 113 -7.08 12.09 -4.41
N SER A 114 -6.86 11.88 -5.71
CA SER A 114 -5.56 12.07 -6.37
C SER A 114 -5.05 13.49 -6.22
N GLN A 115 -5.88 14.49 -6.49
CA GLN A 115 -5.53 15.91 -6.32
C GLN A 115 -5.17 16.24 -4.87
N SER A 116 -5.87 15.66 -3.89
CA SER A 116 -5.61 15.90 -2.46
C SER A 116 -4.26 15.33 -2.03
N ILE A 117 -3.97 14.08 -2.42
CA ILE A 117 -2.66 13.46 -2.17
C ILE A 117 -1.57 14.26 -2.88
N CYS A 118 -1.79 14.60 -4.15
CA CYS A 118 -0.79 15.31 -4.93
C CYS A 118 -0.46 16.68 -4.32
N SER A 119 -1.49 17.48 -3.99
CA SER A 119 -1.32 18.78 -3.35
C SER A 119 -0.62 18.69 -1.98
N ALA A 120 -1.01 17.73 -1.14
CA ALA A 120 -0.42 17.53 0.17
C ALA A 120 1.08 17.20 0.08
N VAL A 121 1.45 16.36 -0.88
CA VAL A 121 2.83 15.90 -1.06
C VAL A 121 3.69 16.96 -1.76
N THR A 122 3.27 17.54 -2.89
CA THR A 122 4.08 18.52 -3.63
C THR A 122 4.37 19.78 -2.82
N SER A 123 3.42 20.24 -1.99
CA SER A 123 3.56 21.54 -1.32
C SER A 123 4.36 21.47 -0.02
N LYS A 124 4.30 20.37 0.73
CA LYS A 124 4.83 20.29 2.11
C LYS A 124 5.35 18.92 2.55
N ALA A 125 5.69 18.00 1.63
CA ALA A 125 6.20 16.68 2.01
C ALA A 125 7.44 16.73 2.92
N SER A 126 8.31 17.74 2.76
CA SER A 126 9.50 17.94 3.60
C SER A 126 9.19 18.34 5.04
N ALA A 127 7.96 18.78 5.33
CA ALA A 127 7.52 19.20 6.66
C ALA A 127 6.62 18.17 7.36
N VAL A 128 6.43 16.99 6.76
CA VAL A 128 5.42 16.01 7.17
C VAL A 128 6.07 14.65 7.46
N THR A 129 5.60 14.00 8.52
CA THR A 129 5.76 12.56 8.72
C THR A 129 4.41 11.89 8.53
N LEU A 130 4.34 10.93 7.60
CA LEU A 130 3.12 10.23 7.19
C LEU A 130 3.27 8.74 7.42
N ASP A 131 2.35 8.15 8.18
CA ASP A 131 2.14 6.70 8.24
C ASP A 131 1.13 6.29 7.18
N VAL A 132 1.41 5.22 6.46
CA VAL A 132 0.49 4.63 5.50
C VAL A 132 0.39 3.14 5.79
N GLY A 133 -0.77 2.73 6.27
CA GLY A 133 -1.12 1.32 6.48
C GLY A 133 -2.04 0.80 5.39
N PHE A 134 -1.92 -0.48 5.05
CA PHE A 134 -2.84 -1.17 4.15
C PHE A 134 -3.50 -2.34 4.87
N VAL A 135 -4.79 -2.53 4.63
CA VAL A 135 -5.62 -3.58 5.23
C VAL A 135 -6.50 -4.17 4.12
N ILE A 136 -6.78 -5.47 4.19
CA ILE A 136 -7.88 -6.07 3.43
C ILE A 136 -9.11 -5.97 4.30
N GLU A 137 -10.15 -5.30 3.80
CA GLU A 137 -11.41 -5.15 4.50
C GLU A 137 -12.18 -6.47 4.57
N GLY A 138 -12.41 -6.95 5.79
CA GLY A 138 -13.41 -7.95 6.09
C GLY A 138 -14.78 -7.28 6.08
N LYS A 139 -15.69 -7.79 5.27
CA LYS A 139 -17.09 -7.35 5.17
C LYS A 139 -18.04 -8.24 5.97
N ASN A 140 -17.61 -9.43 6.37
CA ASN A 140 -18.39 -10.36 7.19
C ASN A 140 -17.82 -10.49 8.60
N ASP A 141 -18.53 -9.93 9.58
CA ASP A 141 -18.12 -9.88 10.99
C ASP A 141 -17.89 -11.25 11.63
N GLN A 142 -18.57 -12.29 11.15
CA GLN A 142 -18.50 -13.62 11.77
C GLN A 142 -17.29 -14.44 11.28
N VAL A 143 -16.77 -14.14 10.09
CA VAL A 143 -15.81 -15.01 9.40
C VAL A 143 -14.53 -14.27 8.99
N GLU A 144 -14.62 -12.98 8.70
CA GLU A 144 -13.51 -12.18 8.13
C GLU A 144 -12.87 -11.25 9.17
N LEU A 145 -13.50 -11.04 10.34
CA LEU A 145 -12.95 -10.22 11.42
C LEU A 145 -12.33 -11.06 12.56
N PRO A 146 -11.27 -10.56 13.22
CA PRO A 146 -10.61 -9.29 12.93
C PRO A 146 -9.70 -9.37 11.70
N GLU A 147 -9.82 -8.37 10.83
CA GLU A 147 -8.85 -8.08 9.78
C GLU A 147 -7.50 -7.64 10.38
N ARG A 148 -6.41 -7.78 9.63
CA ARG A 148 -5.06 -7.38 10.07
C ARG A 148 -4.42 -6.45 9.06
N LEU A 149 -3.55 -5.55 9.56
CA LEU A 149 -2.67 -4.76 8.72
C LEU A 149 -1.84 -5.69 7.85
N LEU A 150 -1.93 -5.49 6.53
CA LEU A 150 -1.05 -6.11 5.57
C LEU A 150 0.33 -5.51 5.73
N CYS A 151 0.44 -4.19 5.57
CA CYS A 151 1.70 -3.48 5.70
C CYS A 151 1.50 -2.12 6.34
N LEU A 152 2.61 -1.58 6.86
CA LEU A 152 2.69 -0.24 7.40
C LEU A 152 4.08 0.29 7.08
N PHE A 153 4.14 1.48 6.51
CA PHE A 153 5.39 2.21 6.34
C PHE A 153 5.22 3.66 6.75
N ARG A 154 6.34 4.27 7.12
CA ARG A 154 6.43 5.68 7.49
C ARG A 154 7.32 6.42 6.52
N LEU A 155 6.81 7.54 6.02
CA LEU A 155 7.53 8.49 5.20
C LEU A 155 7.89 9.68 6.07
N HIS A 156 9.18 9.98 6.20
CA HIS A 156 9.70 11.08 7.01
C HIS A 156 10.27 12.18 6.12
N HIS A 157 9.67 13.38 6.19
CA HIS A 157 10.25 14.62 5.65
C HIS A 157 10.77 14.47 4.21
N ILE A 158 9.97 13.86 3.33
CA ILE A 158 10.37 13.60 1.94
C ILE A 158 10.55 14.95 1.22
N SER A 159 11.79 15.29 0.88
CA SER A 159 12.09 16.44 0.03
C SER A 159 12.23 16.01 -1.42
N MET A 160 11.45 16.63 -2.30
CA MET A 160 11.56 16.43 -3.75
C MET A 160 12.47 17.46 -4.42
N GLU A 161 12.89 18.51 -3.71
CA GLU A 161 13.71 19.61 -4.26
C GLU A 161 15.08 19.14 -4.76
N ARG A 162 15.59 18.04 -4.20
CA ARG A 162 16.93 17.51 -4.49
C ARG A 162 16.91 16.19 -5.26
N VAL A 163 15.74 15.73 -5.68
CA VAL A 163 15.62 14.49 -6.45
C VAL A 163 16.13 14.77 -7.87
N PRO A 164 17.21 14.09 -8.32
CA PRO A 164 17.71 14.31 -9.66
C PRO A 164 16.67 13.80 -10.67
N THR A 165 16.52 14.53 -11.78
CA THR A 165 15.73 14.05 -12.91
C THR A 165 16.36 12.77 -13.47
N ILE A 166 15.60 11.97 -14.23
CA ILE A 166 16.13 10.76 -14.87
C ILE A 166 17.36 11.06 -15.74
N LEU A 167 17.40 12.23 -16.39
CA LEU A 167 18.54 12.70 -17.18
C LEU A 167 19.76 12.98 -16.29
N GLN A 168 19.57 13.72 -15.19
CA GLN A 168 20.63 13.99 -14.22
C GLN A 168 21.13 12.69 -13.57
N TRP A 169 20.26 11.72 -13.36
CA TRP A 169 20.64 10.41 -12.81
C TRP A 169 21.45 9.58 -13.81
N ARG A 170 21.02 9.50 -15.08
CA ARG A 170 21.76 8.80 -16.14
C ARG A 170 23.16 9.37 -16.33
N GLN A 171 23.29 10.70 -16.38
CA GLN A 171 24.60 11.37 -16.45
C GLN A 171 25.50 11.03 -15.27
N LYS A 172 24.95 10.92 -14.04
CA LYS A 172 25.73 10.50 -12.86
C LYS A 172 26.19 9.05 -12.93
N LEU A 173 25.39 8.15 -13.53
CA LEU A 173 25.78 6.75 -13.70
C LEU A 173 26.90 6.60 -14.74
N GLU A 174 26.88 7.39 -15.81
CA GLU A 174 27.92 7.40 -16.84
C GLU A 174 29.27 7.92 -16.33
N GLN A 175 29.28 8.67 -15.22
CA GLN A 175 30.48 9.22 -14.59
C GLN A 175 31.05 8.31 -13.46
N ARG A 176 30.45 7.14 -13.22
CA ARG A 176 30.89 6.15 -12.24
C ARG A 176 31.55 4.95 -12.91
#